data_AF-A0A535Z8R8-F1
#
_entry.id   AF-A0A535Z8R8-F1
#
_cell.length_a   1.000
_cell.length_b   1.000
_cell.length_c   1.000
_cell.angle_alpha   90.00
_cell.angle_beta   90.00
_cell.angle_gamma   90.00
#
_symmetry.space_group_name_H-M   'P 1'
#
loop_
_entity.id
_entity.type
_entity.pdbx_description
1 polymer ?
#
loop_
_entity_poly.entity_id
_entity_poly.type
_entity_poly.pdbx_seq_one_letter_code
_entity_poly.pdbx_strand_id
1 'polypeptide(L)'
;MTSKLPMTLGFRSDGEGWTGTEESSPTVYSTRDGGGSWRAIALPMPAQLAPSPNGKGFLGYNTSVVLLPGNGVVAQAQDGFGKAWMFTSFDRGQSWRSIPPPPSPAELSDLSFVDSRHWWASRWDNLFKTSDAGQTWTPVATVTPDISGDWTFGPAQVIDAKHAWLVMSSVNRRNAATGLMMTSDGGLNWTAANVPKPG
;
A
#
# COMPACT_ATOMS: atom_id res chain seq x y z
N MET A 1 -8.16 16.65 -7.00
CA MET A 1 -8.86 15.36 -6.75
C MET A 1 -8.22 14.73 -5.54
N THR A 2 -8.95 14.54 -4.45
CA THR A 2 -8.49 13.74 -3.32
C THR A 2 -8.45 12.28 -3.79
N SER A 3 -7.27 11.65 -3.74
CA SER A 3 -7.16 10.24 -4.12
C SER A 3 -7.79 9.35 -3.04
N LYS A 4 -8.67 8.45 -3.46
CA LYS A 4 -9.31 7.45 -2.62
C LYS A 4 -8.48 6.15 -2.66
N LEU A 5 -8.46 5.41 -1.56
CA LEU A 5 -7.94 4.03 -1.56
C LEU A 5 -8.73 3.16 -2.56
N PRO A 6 -8.06 2.36 -3.41
CA PRO A 6 -8.74 1.32 -4.16
C PRO A 6 -9.19 0.22 -3.20
N MET A 7 -10.42 -0.26 -3.34
CA MET A 7 -10.83 -1.49 -2.65
C MET A 7 -10.10 -2.67 -3.28
N THR A 8 -9.48 -3.48 -2.45
CA THR A 8 -8.67 -4.62 -2.88
C THR A 8 -9.28 -5.93 -2.39
N LEU A 9 -9.04 -6.99 -3.16
CA LEU A 9 -9.40 -8.37 -2.86
C LEU A 9 -8.15 -9.22 -2.97
N GLY A 10 -7.88 -10.04 -1.96
CA GLY A 10 -6.74 -10.95 -1.95
C GLY A 10 -7.13 -12.32 -1.44
N PHE A 11 -6.56 -13.36 -2.04
CA PHE A 11 -6.76 -14.75 -1.63
C PHE A 11 -5.43 -15.48 -1.46
N ARG A 12 -5.45 -16.48 -0.59
CA ARG A 12 -4.42 -17.52 -0.47
C ARG A 12 -4.94 -18.82 -1.03
N SER A 13 -4.03 -19.74 -1.32
CA SER A 13 -4.35 -21.06 -1.87
C SER A 13 -5.17 -21.94 -0.92
N ASP A 14 -5.16 -21.67 0.38
CA ASP A 14 -5.92 -22.39 1.41
C ASP A 14 -7.38 -21.90 1.55
N GLY A 15 -7.84 -21.01 0.67
CA GLY A 15 -9.20 -20.46 0.71
C GLY A 15 -9.38 -19.29 1.68
N GLU A 16 -8.32 -18.86 2.37
CA GLU A 16 -8.32 -17.59 3.09
C GLU A 16 -8.42 -16.42 2.10
N GLY A 17 -9.39 -15.54 2.30
CA GLY A 17 -9.57 -14.35 1.50
C GLY A 17 -9.88 -13.12 2.33
N TRP A 18 -9.51 -11.95 1.83
CA TRP A 18 -9.69 -10.66 2.48
C TRP A 18 -10.14 -9.62 1.47
N THR A 19 -11.06 -8.75 1.87
CA THR A 19 -11.42 -7.56 1.09
C THR A 19 -11.61 -6.34 1.99
N GLY A 20 -11.21 -5.19 1.45
CA GLY A 20 -11.62 -3.90 1.99
C GLY A 20 -13.06 -3.54 1.59
N THR A 21 -13.64 -2.55 2.24
CA THR A 21 -15.03 -2.10 2.03
C THR A 21 -15.19 -0.60 2.20
N GLU A 22 -16.36 -0.10 1.82
CA GLU A 22 -16.81 1.24 2.17
C GLU A 22 -17.98 1.14 3.14
N GLU A 23 -17.76 1.54 4.39
CA GLU A 23 -18.69 1.30 5.50
C GLU A 23 -18.74 2.49 6.45
N SER A 24 -19.72 2.53 7.33
CA SER A 24 -19.81 3.59 8.36
C SER A 24 -18.73 3.48 9.44
N SER A 25 -18.02 2.36 9.49
CA SER A 25 -16.87 2.15 10.37
C SER A 25 -15.77 1.43 9.59
N PRO A 26 -14.48 1.61 9.92
CA PRO A 26 -13.40 0.96 9.20
C PRO A 26 -13.48 -0.56 9.42
N THR A 27 -13.95 -1.23 8.39
CA THR A 27 -14.27 -2.66 8.41
C THR A 27 -13.52 -3.34 7.29
N VAL A 28 -13.08 -4.58 7.52
CA VAL A 28 -12.60 -5.48 6.48
C VAL A 28 -13.41 -6.77 6.55
N TYR A 29 -13.53 -7.48 5.43
CA TYR A 29 -14.20 -8.77 5.40
C TYR A 29 -13.18 -9.87 5.16
N SER A 30 -13.37 -11.00 5.84
CA SER A 30 -12.53 -12.18 5.71
C SER A 30 -13.38 -13.42 5.38
N THR A 31 -12.85 -14.30 4.54
CA THR A 31 -13.39 -15.63 4.27
C THR A 31 -12.36 -16.71 4.57
N ARG A 32 -12.83 -17.93 4.86
CA ARG A 32 -12.00 -19.13 5.12
C ARG A 32 -12.38 -20.29 4.20
N ASP A 33 -13.36 -20.11 3.34
CA ASP A 33 -13.97 -21.14 2.49
C ASP A 33 -13.98 -20.70 1.02
N GLY A 34 -13.01 -19.88 0.61
CA GLY A 34 -12.88 -19.42 -0.78
C GLY A 34 -13.97 -18.43 -1.20
N GLY A 35 -14.63 -17.78 -0.24
CA GLY A 35 -15.68 -16.79 -0.49
C GLY A 35 -17.11 -17.34 -0.41
N GLY A 36 -17.31 -18.57 0.07
CA GLY A 36 -18.63 -19.14 0.34
C GLY A 36 -19.34 -18.42 1.51
N SER A 37 -18.58 -17.97 2.50
CA SER A 37 -19.04 -17.13 3.59
C SER A 37 -18.01 -16.07 3.97
N TRP A 38 -18.50 -14.92 4.41
CA TRP A 38 -17.68 -13.77 4.80
C TRP A 38 -18.03 -13.28 6.20
N ARG A 39 -17.00 -12.93 6.96
CA ARG A 39 -17.10 -12.33 8.29
C ARG A 39 -16.60 -10.90 8.25
N ALA A 40 -17.43 -9.95 8.69
CA ALA A 40 -17.04 -8.57 8.92
C ALA A 40 -16.15 -8.46 10.18
N ILE A 41 -15.07 -7.68 10.08
CA ILE A 41 -14.14 -7.43 11.18
C ILE A 41 -13.92 -5.92 11.26
N ALA A 42 -14.36 -5.34 12.37
CA ALA A 42 -14.10 -3.93 12.68
C ALA A 42 -12.63 -3.76 13.09
N LEU A 43 -11.95 -2.79 12.49
CA LEU A 43 -10.57 -2.46 12.84
C LEU A 43 -10.53 -1.64 14.15
N PRO A 44 -9.50 -1.83 15.00
CA PRO A 44 -9.43 -1.18 16.32
C PRO A 44 -9.01 0.29 16.19
N MET A 45 -9.93 1.14 15.74
CA MET A 45 -9.76 2.60 15.75
C MET A 45 -9.53 3.10 17.18
N PRO A 46 -8.46 3.88 17.43
CA PRO A 46 -8.31 4.58 18.70
C PRO A 46 -9.53 5.48 18.96
N ALA A 47 -10.09 5.46 20.18
CA ALA A 47 -11.30 6.21 20.53
C ALA A 47 -11.18 7.73 20.32
N GLN A 48 -9.96 8.27 20.39
CA GLN A 48 -9.65 9.68 20.11
C GLN A 48 -9.65 10.03 18.61
N LEU A 49 -9.69 9.01 17.75
CA LEU A 49 -9.68 9.12 16.28
C LEU A 49 -11.03 8.75 15.66
N ALA A 50 -12.05 8.47 16.50
CA ALA A 50 -13.42 8.28 16.05
C ALA A 50 -13.93 9.56 15.36
N PRO A 51 -14.75 9.44 14.31
CA PRO A 51 -15.23 10.60 13.58
C PRO A 51 -16.10 11.48 14.51
N SER A 52 -15.99 12.80 14.36
CA SER A 52 -16.75 13.75 15.17
C SER A 52 -18.26 13.44 15.07
N PRO A 53 -18.97 13.30 16.21
CA PRO A 53 -20.42 13.04 16.21
C PRO A 53 -21.25 14.13 15.50
N ASN A 54 -20.67 15.33 15.29
CA ASN A 54 -21.39 16.53 14.88
C ASN A 54 -21.01 17.05 13.48
N GLY A 55 -20.28 16.27 12.67
CA GLY A 55 -19.87 16.69 11.33
C GLY A 55 -20.97 16.44 10.28
N LYS A 56 -21.66 17.50 9.84
CA LYS A 56 -22.47 17.45 8.62
C LYS A 56 -21.58 17.03 7.44
N GLY A 57 -21.75 15.80 6.94
CA GLY A 57 -20.99 15.25 5.80
C GLY A 57 -20.33 13.90 6.07
N PHE A 58 -21.03 12.96 6.70
CA PHE A 58 -20.51 11.62 6.95
C PHE A 58 -20.33 10.86 5.62
N LEU A 59 -19.13 10.93 5.06
CA LEU A 59 -18.63 10.03 4.04
C LEU A 59 -17.89 8.94 4.80
N GLY A 60 -18.32 7.69 4.65
CA GLY A 60 -17.83 6.55 5.44
C GLY A 60 -16.32 6.29 5.32
N TYR A 61 -15.88 5.20 5.91
CA TYR A 61 -14.51 4.72 5.79
C TYR A 61 -14.37 3.86 4.56
N ASN A 62 -13.33 4.12 3.77
CA ASN A 62 -12.86 3.17 2.77
C ASN A 62 -11.68 2.39 3.35
N THR A 63 -11.72 1.07 3.22
CA THR A 63 -10.59 0.21 3.58
C THR A 63 -10.06 -0.54 2.35
N SER A 64 -8.77 -0.84 2.40
CA SER A 64 -8.09 -1.76 1.50
C SER A 64 -7.26 -2.73 2.33
N VAL A 65 -7.00 -3.91 1.77
CA VAL A 65 -6.20 -4.96 2.38
C VAL A 65 -5.08 -5.41 1.46
N VAL A 66 -3.93 -5.72 2.02
CA VAL A 66 -2.82 -6.35 1.29
C VAL A 66 -2.34 -7.54 2.11
N LEU A 67 -2.26 -8.71 1.47
CA LEU A 67 -1.79 -9.93 2.12
C LEU A 67 -0.27 -9.89 2.29
N LEU A 68 0.21 -10.10 3.51
CA LEU A 68 1.64 -10.33 3.75
C LEU A 68 2.01 -11.79 3.43
N PRO A 69 3.30 -12.11 3.27
CA PRO A 69 3.75 -13.50 3.32
C PRO A 69 3.30 -14.20 4.61
N GLY A 70 3.00 -15.50 4.50
CA GLY A 70 2.51 -16.31 5.62
C GLY A 70 1.08 -15.93 6.05
N ASN A 71 0.88 -15.68 7.34
CA ASN A 71 -0.43 -15.46 7.96
C ASN A 71 -0.79 -13.97 8.16
N GLY A 72 0.02 -13.05 7.64
CA GLY A 72 -0.14 -11.64 7.91
C GLY A 72 -1.07 -10.91 6.93
N VAL A 73 -1.69 -9.84 7.39
CA VAL A 73 -2.54 -8.94 6.59
C VAL A 73 -2.26 -7.50 7.02
N VAL A 74 -2.15 -6.60 6.05
CA VAL A 74 -2.17 -5.16 6.28
C VAL A 74 -3.52 -4.63 5.85
N ALA A 75 -4.14 -3.77 6.67
CA ALA A 75 -5.31 -3.01 6.30
C ALA A 75 -4.98 -1.52 6.32
N GLN A 76 -5.32 -0.80 5.25
CA GLN A 76 -5.28 0.65 5.20
C GLN A 76 -6.72 1.17 5.24
N ALA A 77 -6.98 2.21 6.02
CA ALA A 77 -8.29 2.84 6.11
C ALA A 77 -8.16 4.34 5.84
N GLN A 78 -9.15 4.92 5.16
CA GLN A 78 -9.24 6.35 4.90
C GLN A 78 -10.65 6.86 5.23
N ASP A 79 -10.76 8.02 5.87
CA ASP A 79 -12.04 8.71 6.05
C ASP A 79 -12.39 9.61 4.85
N GLY A 80 -13.62 10.13 4.84
CA GLY A 80 -14.09 11.09 3.84
C GLY A 80 -13.29 12.38 3.71
N PHE A 81 -12.44 12.71 4.69
CA PHE A 81 -11.62 13.92 4.73
C PHE A 81 -10.18 13.65 4.31
N GLY A 82 -9.85 12.41 3.98
CA GLY A 82 -8.56 11.99 3.47
C GLY A 82 -7.56 11.53 4.54
N LYS A 83 -7.95 11.49 5.82
CA LYS A 83 -7.09 10.99 6.90
C LYS A 83 -6.92 9.49 6.75
N ALA A 84 -5.69 9.01 6.89
CA ALA A 84 -5.32 7.61 6.70
C ALA A 84 -4.90 6.94 8.02
N TRP A 85 -5.18 5.64 8.11
CA TRP A 85 -4.73 4.76 9.18
C TRP A 85 -4.24 3.44 8.61
N MET A 86 -3.35 2.78 9.35
CA MET A 86 -2.83 1.47 9.00
C MET A 86 -2.90 0.49 10.17
N PHE A 87 -3.23 -0.74 9.86
CA PHE A 87 -3.35 -1.83 10.81
C PHE A 87 -2.66 -3.07 10.28
N THR A 88 -2.10 -3.86 11.18
CA THR A 88 -1.45 -5.13 10.85
C THR A 88 -2.05 -6.23 11.70
N SER A 89 -2.18 -7.40 11.09
CA SER A 89 -2.42 -8.65 11.79
C SER A 89 -1.38 -9.66 11.33
N PHE A 90 -0.90 -10.51 12.23
CA PHE A 90 0.00 -11.63 11.95
C PHE A 90 -0.61 -12.99 12.32
N ASP A 91 -1.86 -12.97 12.80
CA ASP A 91 -2.60 -14.11 13.30
C ASP A 91 -3.92 -14.28 12.54
N ARG A 92 -3.89 -14.03 11.22
CA ARG A 92 -5.05 -14.27 10.36
C ARG A 92 -6.27 -13.42 10.74
N GLY A 93 -6.00 -12.20 11.22
CA GLY A 93 -6.98 -11.20 11.61
C GLY A 93 -7.74 -11.53 12.90
N GLN A 94 -7.18 -12.38 13.76
CA GLN A 94 -7.72 -12.61 15.11
C GLN A 94 -7.43 -11.40 16.01
N SER A 95 -6.26 -10.80 15.87
CA SER A 95 -5.90 -9.54 16.49
C SER A 95 -5.30 -8.57 15.48
N TRP A 96 -5.53 -7.28 15.73
CA TRP A 96 -5.07 -6.19 14.89
C TRP A 96 -4.33 -5.16 15.73
N ARG A 97 -3.21 -4.66 15.21
CA ARG A 97 -2.42 -3.60 15.81
C ARG A 97 -2.41 -2.39 14.90
N SER A 98 -2.75 -1.22 15.46
CA SER A 98 -2.55 0.06 14.77
C SER A 98 -1.05 0.34 14.62
N ILE A 99 -0.65 0.75 13.42
CA ILE A 99 0.70 1.22 13.10
C ILE A 99 0.60 2.60 12.43
N PRO A 100 1.65 3.44 12.52
CA PRO A 100 1.66 4.69 11.77
C PRO A 100 1.71 4.40 10.27
N PRO A 101 0.95 5.15 9.45
CA PRO A 101 1.15 5.13 8.01
C PRO A 101 2.54 5.70 7.66
N PRO A 102 3.07 5.40 6.46
CA PRO A 102 4.24 6.09 5.95
C PRO A 102 4.05 7.61 5.98
N PRO A 103 5.12 8.39 6.21
CA PRO A 103 5.04 9.84 6.23
C PRO A 103 4.44 10.41 4.94
N SER A 104 3.78 11.57 5.07
CA SER A 104 3.27 12.33 3.94
C SER A 104 4.38 12.59 2.89
N PRO A 105 4.09 12.45 1.58
CA PRO A 105 2.78 12.18 1.01
C PRO A 105 2.40 10.71 0.90
N ALA A 106 3.16 9.73 1.41
CA ALA A 106 2.93 8.30 1.16
C ALA A 106 1.93 7.62 2.13
N GLU A 107 1.05 8.40 2.77
CA GLU A 107 0.10 7.91 3.79
C GLU A 107 -0.87 6.85 3.24
N LEU A 108 -1.20 6.94 1.94
CA LEU A 108 -1.92 5.93 1.16
C LEU A 108 -1.02 5.38 0.07
N SER A 109 -0.04 4.60 0.49
CA SER A 109 0.94 3.99 -0.40
C SER A 109 0.49 2.63 -0.88
N ASP A 110 0.93 2.29 -2.09
CA ASP A 110 1.03 0.90 -2.50
C ASP A 110 2.14 0.22 -1.69
N LEU A 111 1.85 -0.97 -1.17
CA LEU A 111 2.76 -1.73 -0.33
C LEU A 111 3.31 -2.94 -1.07
N SER A 112 4.62 -3.12 -0.97
CA SER A 112 5.34 -4.29 -1.49
C SER A 112 6.19 -4.92 -0.41
N PHE A 113 6.21 -6.25 -0.38
CA PHE A 113 6.72 -7.01 0.76
C PHE A 113 7.89 -7.89 0.36
N VAL A 114 9.01 -7.77 1.08
CA VAL A 114 10.11 -8.73 1.04
C VAL A 114 9.77 -9.93 1.92
N ASP A 115 9.33 -9.64 3.14
CA ASP A 115 8.89 -10.63 4.13
C ASP A 115 7.84 -10.01 5.08
N SER A 116 7.55 -10.68 6.19
CA SER A 116 6.58 -10.22 7.19
C SER A 116 6.99 -8.96 7.97
N ARG A 117 8.24 -8.49 7.85
CA ARG A 117 8.79 -7.33 8.56
C ARG A 117 9.41 -6.27 7.66
N HIS A 118 9.91 -6.64 6.49
CA HIS A 118 10.64 -5.76 5.58
C HIS A 118 9.79 -5.37 4.37
N TRP A 119 9.33 -4.12 4.33
CA TRP A 119 8.37 -3.66 3.33
C TRP A 119 8.82 -2.37 2.69
N TRP A 120 8.25 -2.10 1.52
CA TRP A 120 8.35 -0.84 0.82
C TRP A 120 6.96 -0.24 0.70
N ALA A 121 6.89 1.06 0.88
CA ALA A 121 5.72 1.88 0.62
C ALA A 121 6.09 2.84 -0.50
N SER A 122 5.31 2.84 -1.57
CA SER A 122 5.50 3.75 -2.70
C SER A 122 4.24 4.56 -2.96
N ARG A 123 4.39 5.87 -3.17
CA ARG A 123 3.33 6.73 -3.67
C ARG A 123 3.94 7.87 -4.47
N TRP A 124 3.55 7.99 -5.73
CA TRP A 124 4.17 8.93 -6.67
C TRP A 124 5.69 8.69 -6.73
N ASP A 125 6.49 9.73 -6.48
CA ASP A 125 7.95 9.71 -6.41
C ASP A 125 8.50 9.44 -4.99
N ASN A 126 7.62 9.21 -4.01
CA ASN A 126 8.01 9.00 -2.62
C ASN A 126 8.08 7.52 -2.28
N LEU A 127 9.25 7.08 -1.84
CA LEU A 127 9.50 5.71 -1.42
C LEU A 127 9.97 5.68 0.04
N PHE A 128 9.39 4.77 0.81
CA PHE A 128 9.76 4.50 2.19
C PHE A 128 9.97 3.01 2.39
N LYS A 129 10.76 2.66 3.40
CA LYS A 129 10.99 1.30 3.86
C LYS A 129 10.72 1.16 5.34
N THR A 130 10.34 -0.05 5.72
CA THR A 130 10.29 -0.49 7.12
C THR A 130 11.05 -1.80 7.25
N SER A 131 11.66 -2.03 8.42
CA SER A 131 12.28 -3.30 8.82
C SER A 131 11.64 -3.88 10.10
N ASP A 132 10.56 -3.26 10.56
CA ASP A 132 9.89 -3.57 11.82
C ASP A 132 8.37 -3.72 11.66
N ALA A 133 7.94 -4.21 10.49
CA ALA A 133 6.54 -4.44 10.15
C ALA A 133 5.68 -3.16 10.18
N GLY A 134 6.23 -2.05 9.65
CA GLY A 134 5.53 -0.79 9.50
C GLY A 134 5.41 0.02 10.80
N GLN A 135 6.14 -0.36 11.86
CA GLN A 135 6.16 0.42 13.10
C GLN A 135 6.96 1.72 12.92
N THR A 136 8.02 1.67 12.11
CA THR A 136 8.80 2.84 11.68
C THR A 136 9.07 2.78 10.18
N TRP A 137 9.19 3.96 9.58
CA TRP A 137 9.42 4.15 8.15
C TRP A 137 10.64 5.06 7.93
N THR A 138 11.52 4.64 7.03
CA THR A 138 12.71 5.39 6.63
C THR A 138 12.61 5.72 5.14
N PRO A 139 12.85 6.97 4.71
CA PRO A 139 12.83 7.32 3.29
C PRO A 139 13.92 6.55 2.54
N VAL A 140 13.60 6.09 1.34
CA VAL A 140 14.58 5.58 0.37
C VAL A 140 15.10 6.79 -0.40
N ALA A 141 16.43 6.91 -0.52
CA ALA A 141 17.04 8.02 -1.25
C ALA A 141 16.44 8.13 -2.67
N THR A 142 16.25 9.38 -3.12
CA THR A 142 15.38 9.77 -4.23
C THR A 142 15.60 8.91 -5.48
N VAL A 143 14.50 8.38 -6.05
CA VAL A 143 14.47 7.65 -7.33
C VAL A 143 14.70 8.56 -8.53
N THR A 144 15.28 9.74 -8.33
CA THR A 144 15.67 10.63 -9.41
C THR A 144 17.16 10.46 -9.65
N PRO A 145 17.57 9.57 -10.57
CA PRO A 145 18.59 10.01 -11.51
C PRO A 145 18.12 11.33 -12.13
N ASP A 146 19.01 12.06 -12.76
CA ASP A 146 18.76 13.29 -13.52
C ASP A 146 17.78 13.11 -14.71
N ILE A 147 16.59 12.54 -14.47
CA ILE A 147 15.51 12.31 -15.41
C ILE A 147 14.55 13.49 -15.20
N SER A 148 14.95 14.64 -15.71
CA SER A 148 14.19 15.88 -15.64
C SER A 148 12.73 15.69 -16.09
N GLY A 149 11.79 15.97 -15.19
CA GLY A 149 10.57 16.73 -15.47
C GLY A 149 9.27 16.01 -15.83
N ASP A 150 9.31 14.84 -16.49
CA ASP A 150 8.11 14.32 -17.19
C ASP A 150 7.77 12.85 -16.88
N TRP A 151 8.16 12.28 -15.74
CA TRP A 151 7.87 10.87 -15.43
C TRP A 151 7.06 10.70 -14.15
N THR A 152 6.07 9.79 -14.20
CA THR A 152 5.43 9.23 -13.01
C THR A 152 5.91 7.80 -12.80
N PHE A 153 5.91 7.38 -11.54
CA PHE A 153 6.28 6.02 -11.15
C PHE A 153 5.04 5.25 -10.70
N GLY A 154 4.94 4.01 -11.15
CA GLY A 154 4.01 3.03 -10.61
C GLY A 154 4.48 2.48 -9.26
N PRO A 155 3.70 1.58 -8.63
CA PRO A 155 4.08 0.97 -7.37
C PRO A 155 5.40 0.19 -7.50
N ALA A 156 6.25 0.29 -6.47
CA ALA A 156 7.47 -0.48 -6.41
C ALA A 156 7.15 -1.97 -6.38
N GLN A 157 7.77 -2.77 -7.25
CA GLN A 157 7.73 -4.23 -7.19
C GLN A 157 9.02 -4.70 -6.55
N VAL A 158 8.92 -5.45 -5.45
CA VAL A 158 10.07 -5.82 -4.62
C VAL A 158 10.12 -7.34 -4.53
N ILE A 159 11.31 -7.91 -4.73
CA ILE A 159 11.51 -9.38 -4.61
C ILE A 159 12.40 -9.74 -3.43
N ASP A 160 13.33 -8.86 -3.05
CA ASP A 160 14.18 -9.02 -1.88
C ASP A 160 14.64 -7.66 -1.32
N ALA A 161 15.46 -7.68 -0.27
CA ALA A 161 15.92 -6.47 0.40
C ALA A 161 16.73 -5.52 -0.51
N LYS A 162 17.34 -6.04 -1.58
CA LYS A 162 18.24 -5.32 -2.49
C LYS A 162 17.61 -5.02 -3.84
N HIS A 163 16.72 -5.88 -4.32
CA HIS A 163 16.20 -5.82 -5.68
C HIS A 163 14.75 -5.34 -5.73
N ALA A 164 14.53 -4.23 -6.44
CA ALA A 164 13.20 -3.68 -6.70
C ALA A 164 13.14 -3.00 -8.08
N TRP A 165 11.91 -2.87 -8.60
CA TRP A 165 11.62 -2.27 -9.88
C TRP A 165 10.47 -1.26 -9.80
N LEU A 166 10.50 -0.25 -10.66
CA LEU A 166 9.43 0.73 -10.83
C LEU A 166 9.09 0.86 -12.30
N VAL A 167 7.82 0.73 -12.64
CA VAL A 167 7.35 1.13 -13.98
C VAL A 167 7.33 2.65 -14.04
N MET A 168 7.88 3.21 -15.10
CA MET A 168 7.84 4.65 -15.37
C MET A 168 6.87 4.94 -16.51
N SER A 169 6.10 6.01 -16.40
CA SER A 169 5.24 6.50 -17.49
C SER A 169 5.48 7.98 -17.73
N SER A 170 5.64 8.36 -19.01
CA SER A 170 5.78 9.76 -19.40
C SER A 170 4.47 10.51 -19.12
N VAL A 171 4.56 11.65 -18.44
CA VAL A 171 3.47 12.59 -18.19
C VAL A 171 3.04 13.26 -19.50
N ASN A 172 3.97 13.40 -20.46
CA ASN A 172 3.68 13.98 -21.76
C ASN A 172 2.93 13.00 -22.66
N ARG A 173 1.60 13.17 -22.75
CA ARG A 173 0.71 12.33 -23.55
C ARG A 173 0.98 12.35 -25.06
N ARG A 174 1.69 13.36 -25.59
CA ARG A 174 2.02 13.41 -27.03
C ARG A 174 3.13 12.44 -27.40
N ASN A 175 4.02 12.15 -26.45
CA ASN A 175 5.10 11.17 -26.57
C ASN A 175 5.03 10.22 -25.37
N ALA A 176 3.92 9.47 -25.30
CA ALA A 176 3.73 8.46 -24.27
C ALA A 176 4.84 7.41 -24.39
N ALA A 177 5.74 7.42 -23.42
CA ALA A 177 6.81 6.46 -23.28
C ALA A 177 6.66 5.75 -21.94
N THR A 178 7.00 4.46 -21.91
CA THR A 178 7.08 3.67 -20.69
C THR A 178 8.50 3.15 -20.52
N GLY A 179 8.99 3.19 -19.29
CA GLY A 179 10.29 2.68 -18.91
C GLY A 179 10.20 1.75 -17.72
N LEU A 180 11.30 1.10 -17.40
CA LEU A 180 11.46 0.32 -16.19
C LEU A 180 12.72 0.82 -15.49
N MET A 181 12.62 1.17 -14.22
CA MET A 181 13.80 1.37 -13.36
C MET A 181 14.01 0.15 -12.50
N MET A 182 15.26 -0.09 -12.15
CA MET A 182 15.66 -1.12 -11.22
C MET A 182 16.72 -0.63 -10.24
N THR A 183 16.69 -1.22 -9.06
CA THR A 183 17.75 -1.11 -8.05
C THR A 183 18.24 -2.51 -7.68
N SER A 184 19.51 -2.61 -7.31
CA SER A 184 20.15 -3.84 -6.80
C SER A 184 20.88 -3.60 -5.48
N ASP A 185 20.67 -2.45 -4.85
CA ASP A 185 21.30 -2.04 -3.59
C ASP A 185 20.28 -1.54 -2.57
N GLY A 186 19.02 -1.94 -2.73
CA GLY A 186 17.95 -1.57 -1.81
C GLY A 186 17.51 -0.12 -2.00
N GLY A 187 17.50 0.36 -3.25
CA GLY A 187 17.00 1.69 -3.60
C GLY A 187 17.96 2.81 -3.24
N LEU A 188 19.23 2.52 -2.94
CA LEU A 188 20.24 3.56 -2.78
C LEU A 188 20.59 4.16 -4.14
N ASN A 189 20.61 3.34 -5.19
CA ASN A 189 20.77 3.77 -6.58
C ASN A 189 19.72 3.12 -7.47
N TRP A 190 19.24 3.89 -8.44
CA TRP A 190 18.27 3.45 -9.44
C TRP A 190 18.84 3.65 -10.84
N THR A 191 18.66 2.64 -11.69
CA THR A 191 19.13 2.65 -13.07
C THR A 191 18.00 2.24 -14.01
N ALA A 192 18.01 2.76 -15.25
CA ALA A 192 17.08 2.30 -16.27
C ALA A 192 17.39 0.83 -16.60
N ALA A 193 16.39 -0.03 -16.52
CA ALA A 193 16.50 -1.41 -16.94
C ALA A 193 16.51 -1.49 -18.47
N ASN A 194 17.40 -2.31 -19.02
CA ASN A 194 17.50 -2.54 -20.46
C ASN A 194 16.43 -3.53 -20.92
N VAL A 195 15.17 -3.07 -21.03
CA VAL A 195 14.07 -3.88 -21.57
C VAL A 195 14.14 -3.83 -23.10
N PRO A 196 14.23 -4.98 -23.80
CA PRO A 196 14.23 -5.00 -25.26
C PRO A 196 12.95 -4.33 -25.81
N LYS A 197 13.09 -3.53 -26.86
CA LYS A 197 11.91 -3.03 -27.59
C LYS A 197 11.27 -4.21 -28.35
N PRO A 198 9.93 -4.34 -28.37
CA PRO A 198 9.28 -5.25 -29.31
C PRO A 198 9.77 -4.92 -30.73
N GLY A 199 10.17 -5.95 -31.47
CA GLY A 199 10.59 -5.83 -32.87
C GLY A 199 9.45 -5.46 -33.81
#